data_AF-A0A951YCG1-F1
#
_entry.id   AF-A0A951YCG1-F1
#
_cell.length_a   1.000
_cell.length_b   1.000
_cell.length_c   1.000
_cell.angle_alpha   90.00
_cell.angle_beta   90.00
_cell.angle_gamma   90.00
#
_symmetry.space_group_name_H-M   'P 1'
#
loop_
_entity.id
_entity.type
_entity.pdbx_description
1 polymer ?
#
loop_
_entity_poly.entity_id
_entity_poly.type
_entity_poly.pdbx_seq_one_letter_code
_entity_poly.pdbx_strand_id
1 'polypeptide(L)'
;HQVFKEIAAEYPHILTEHRIVDIGAALLADKPQDFDVIVLPNLYGDILSDVAAQIAGSVGLAGSSNIGAECAMFEAIHGSAPDIAGKNIANPSGLLNGAILMLQHIGQADIAAKIENAWLKTIEDGIHTADIYAEGLSTEKAGTREFAAAVIQRLGMEPQKLKPVAVSGNRKITLPKYERKAAATKKLAGVDIFVHWRGEQPETLAHQLKSIGNNNLKLSMITNRGIKVWPDGFEETYCTDHWRCRFSPEQETEITPRDIIQLLSLAEEHSIETIKTENLYTFNGERGYSLGQGQ
;
A
#
# COMPACT_ATOMS: atom_id res chain seq x y z
N HIS A 1 0.18 -3.66 11.70
CA HIS A 1 -0.06 -3.38 13.13
C HIS A 1 0.88 -4.13 14.08
N GLN A 2 0.86 -5.47 14.12
CA GLN A 2 1.65 -6.23 15.10
C GLN A 2 3.16 -5.93 15.03
N VAL A 3 3.75 -5.97 13.83
CA VAL A 3 5.17 -5.63 13.63
C VAL A 3 5.49 -4.19 14.06
N PHE A 4 4.57 -3.24 13.85
CA PHE A 4 4.76 -1.86 14.29
C PHE A 4 4.86 -1.76 15.82
N LYS A 5 4.00 -2.48 16.56
CA LYS A 5 4.07 -2.54 18.02
C LYS A 5 5.35 -3.20 18.53
N GLU A 6 5.79 -4.28 17.88
CA GLU A 6 7.03 -4.99 18.22
C GLU A 6 8.23 -4.05 18.08
N ILE A 7 8.36 -3.37 16.93
CA ILE A 7 9.46 -2.43 16.68
C ILE A 7 9.36 -1.17 17.54
N ALA A 8 8.15 -0.65 17.80
CA ALA A 8 7.96 0.55 18.64
C ALA A 8 8.55 0.38 20.06
N ALA A 9 8.54 -0.84 20.61
CA ALA A 9 9.14 -1.13 21.90
C ALA A 9 10.67 -0.93 21.93
N GLU A 10 11.34 -1.01 20.77
CA GLU A 10 12.77 -0.76 20.63
C GLU A 10 13.09 0.76 20.60
N TYR A 11 12.08 1.61 20.37
CA TYR A 11 12.21 3.08 20.28
C TYR A 11 11.30 3.81 21.28
N PRO A 12 11.48 3.63 22.60
CA PRO A 12 10.55 4.14 23.62
C PRO A 12 10.50 5.67 23.72
N HIS A 13 11.43 6.38 23.09
CA HIS A 13 11.49 7.84 23.04
C HIS A 13 10.69 8.44 21.87
N ILE A 14 10.23 7.61 20.92
CA ILE A 14 9.37 8.04 19.83
C ILE A 14 7.92 7.80 20.26
N LEU A 15 7.11 8.86 20.29
CA LEU A 15 5.67 8.72 20.53
C LEU A 15 5.06 7.93 19.37
N THR A 16 4.32 6.87 19.69
CA THR A 16 3.68 6.03 18.68
C THR A 16 2.18 5.98 18.87
N GLU A 17 1.46 6.08 17.76
CA GLU A 17 0.00 5.96 17.70
C GLU A 17 -0.39 5.01 16.58
N HIS A 18 -1.56 4.40 16.69
CA HIS A 18 -2.13 3.57 15.63
C HIS A 18 -3.58 4.00 15.36
N ARG A 19 -3.87 4.31 14.10
CA ARG A 19 -5.18 4.74 13.62
C ARG A 19 -5.61 3.85 12.46
N ILE A 20 -6.91 3.60 12.33
CA ILE A 20 -7.46 2.95 11.14
C ILE A 20 -7.36 3.96 9.99
N VAL A 21 -7.18 3.47 8.76
CA VAL A 21 -6.83 4.32 7.60
C VAL A 21 -7.90 5.36 7.30
N ASP A 22 -9.18 5.07 7.55
CA ASP A 22 -10.30 5.97 7.32
C ASP A 22 -10.24 7.22 8.20
N ILE A 23 -10.13 7.05 9.52
CA ILE A 23 -9.99 8.14 10.46
C ILE A 23 -8.62 8.83 10.36
N GLY A 24 -7.58 8.06 10.02
CA GLY A 24 -6.24 8.62 9.74
C GLY A 24 -6.26 9.58 8.56
N ALA A 25 -6.91 9.21 7.46
CA ALA A 25 -7.08 10.05 6.28
C ALA A 25 -7.90 11.32 6.58
N ALA A 26 -9.01 11.16 7.31
CA ALA A 26 -9.85 12.30 7.70
C ALA A 26 -9.08 13.33 8.55
N LEU A 27 -8.27 12.85 9.50
CA LEU A 27 -7.44 13.73 10.33
C LEU A 27 -6.28 14.35 9.56
N LEU A 28 -5.66 13.63 8.63
CA LEU A 28 -4.62 14.19 7.76
C LEU A 28 -5.17 15.34 6.92
N ALA A 29 -6.42 15.25 6.46
CA ALA A 29 -7.08 16.31 5.73
C ALA A 29 -7.49 17.51 6.61
N ASP A 30 -7.97 17.28 7.83
CA ASP A 30 -8.44 18.32 8.75
C ASP A 30 -7.29 19.04 9.48
N LYS A 31 -6.30 18.28 9.95
CA LYS A 31 -5.19 18.74 10.81
C LYS A 31 -3.86 18.10 10.38
N PRO A 32 -3.38 18.38 9.16
CA PRO A 32 -2.12 17.82 8.67
C PRO A 32 -0.93 18.12 9.59
N GLN A 33 -0.93 19.27 10.27
CA GLN A 33 0.14 19.68 11.20
C GLN A 33 0.27 18.83 12.46
N ASP A 34 -0.72 17.98 12.76
CA ASP A 34 -0.66 17.07 13.92
C ASP A 34 0.20 15.82 13.62
N PHE A 35 0.63 15.64 12.36
CA PHE A 35 1.43 14.49 11.91
C PHE A 35 2.89 14.86 11.68
N ASP A 36 3.80 13.97 12.08
CA ASP A 36 5.25 14.07 11.81
C ASP A 36 5.67 12.97 10.82
N VAL A 37 5.53 11.69 11.22
CA VAL A 37 5.82 10.53 10.38
C VAL A 37 4.61 9.59 10.32
N ILE A 38 4.23 9.19 9.11
CA ILE A 38 3.14 8.25 8.85
C ILE A 38 3.72 7.03 8.13
N VAL A 39 3.43 5.83 8.65
CA VAL A 39 3.85 4.55 8.04
C VAL A 39 2.61 3.78 7.61
N LEU A 40 2.55 3.42 6.32
CA LEU A 40 1.37 2.80 5.69
C LEU A 40 1.77 1.60 4.83
N PRO A 41 0.89 0.59 4.66
CA PRO A 41 0.99 -0.38 3.59
C PRO A 41 0.97 0.31 2.21
N ASN A 42 1.59 -0.32 1.21
CA ASN A 42 1.81 0.23 -0.13
C ASN A 42 0.61 1.02 -0.71
N LEU A 43 -0.55 0.37 -0.89
CA LEU A 43 -1.75 1.01 -1.45
C LEU A 43 -2.21 2.25 -0.67
N TYR A 44 -2.18 2.19 0.67
CA TYR A 44 -2.61 3.34 1.48
C TYR A 44 -1.56 4.44 1.52
N GLY A 45 -0.28 4.08 1.43
CA GLY A 45 0.83 5.01 1.28
C GLY A 45 0.69 5.82 0.00
N ASP A 46 0.51 5.14 -1.14
CA ASP A 46 0.29 5.74 -2.46
C ASP A 46 -0.84 6.79 -2.44
N ILE A 47 -2.01 6.40 -1.94
CA ILE A 47 -3.18 7.31 -1.88
C ILE A 47 -2.92 8.49 -0.93
N LEU A 48 -2.43 8.24 0.29
CA LEU A 48 -2.34 9.30 1.30
C LEU A 48 -1.13 10.22 1.11
N SER A 49 -0.06 9.77 0.45
CA SER A 49 1.04 10.66 0.08
C SER A 49 0.61 11.69 -0.96
N ASP A 50 -0.25 11.31 -1.91
CA ASP A 50 -0.81 12.24 -2.90
C ASP A 50 -1.74 13.25 -2.24
N VAL A 51 -2.60 12.79 -1.32
CA VAL A 51 -3.44 13.71 -0.54
C VAL A 51 -2.59 14.70 0.26
N ALA A 52 -1.54 14.23 0.94
CA ALA A 52 -0.64 15.10 1.70
C ALA A 52 0.07 16.13 0.80
N ALA A 53 0.56 15.71 -0.36
CA ALA A 53 1.20 16.61 -1.32
C ALA A 53 0.21 17.65 -1.89
N GLN A 54 -1.03 17.25 -2.13
CA GLN A 54 -2.06 18.17 -2.61
C GLN A 54 -2.48 19.17 -1.52
N ILE A 55 -2.56 18.76 -0.26
CA ILE A 55 -2.80 19.66 0.88
C ILE A 55 -1.67 20.70 1.01
N ALA A 56 -0.42 20.29 0.75
CA ALA A 56 0.73 21.19 0.76
C ALA A 56 0.75 22.18 -0.43
N GLY A 57 -0.11 21.99 -1.43
CA GLY A 57 -0.38 22.94 -2.50
C GLY A 57 -0.45 22.32 -3.89
N SER A 58 0.34 21.28 -4.17
CA SER A 58 0.34 20.58 -5.45
C SER A 58 1.15 19.29 -5.37
N VAL A 59 0.63 18.21 -5.96
CA VAL A 59 1.36 16.96 -6.22
C VAL A 59 2.66 17.23 -7.00
N GLY A 60 2.70 18.29 -7.83
CA GLY A 60 3.87 18.73 -8.60
C GLY A 60 5.06 19.20 -7.76
N LEU A 61 4.89 19.40 -6.44
CA LEU A 61 5.94 19.81 -5.53
C LEU A 61 6.66 18.63 -4.87
N ALA A 62 6.05 17.45 -4.82
CA ALA A 62 6.55 16.37 -3.98
C ALA A 62 7.55 15.47 -4.69
N GLY A 63 8.71 15.30 -4.06
CA GLY A 63 9.72 14.28 -4.39
C GLY A 63 9.58 13.06 -3.50
N SER A 64 10.15 11.93 -3.92
CA SER A 64 10.15 10.67 -3.18
C SER A 64 11.51 9.97 -3.21
N SER A 65 11.63 8.95 -2.36
CA SER A 65 12.83 8.13 -2.25
C SER A 65 12.45 6.67 -2.01
N ASN A 66 12.81 5.82 -2.97
CA ASN A 66 12.74 4.38 -2.84
C ASN A 66 14.09 3.88 -2.33
N ILE A 67 14.18 3.54 -1.06
CA ILE A 67 15.43 3.14 -0.41
C ILE A 67 15.45 1.63 -0.19
N GLY A 68 16.40 0.93 -0.81
CA GLY A 68 16.67 -0.49 -0.63
C GLY A 68 18.03 -0.77 0.00
N ALA A 69 18.30 -2.05 0.28
CA ALA A 69 19.60 -2.48 0.80
C ALA A 69 20.73 -2.38 -0.23
N GLU A 70 20.41 -2.51 -1.52
CA GLU A 70 21.39 -2.58 -2.62
C GLU A 70 21.37 -1.33 -3.52
N CYS A 71 20.21 -0.69 -3.66
CA CYS A 71 20.03 0.48 -4.50
C CYS A 71 19.04 1.47 -3.89
N ALA A 72 19.13 2.71 -4.36
CA ALA A 72 18.18 3.77 -4.05
C ALA A 72 17.73 4.45 -5.35
N MET A 73 16.46 4.81 -5.44
CA MET A 73 15.87 5.52 -6.58
C MET A 73 15.11 6.74 -6.08
N PHE A 74 15.31 7.87 -6.74
CA PHE A 74 14.76 9.17 -6.36
C PHE A 74 13.96 9.71 -7.54
N GLU A 75 12.73 10.11 -7.28
CA GLU A 75 11.77 10.49 -8.33
C GLU A 75 10.80 11.54 -7.82
N ALA A 76 9.97 12.08 -8.71
CA ALA A 76 8.77 12.81 -8.32
C ALA A 76 7.65 11.81 -7.99
N ILE A 77 6.71 12.18 -7.11
CA ILE A 77 5.54 11.31 -6.88
C ILE A 77 4.57 11.31 -8.06
N HIS A 78 4.54 12.39 -8.84
CA HIS A 78 3.58 12.56 -9.92
C HIS A 78 3.91 11.68 -11.14
N GLY A 79 2.88 11.35 -11.91
CA GLY A 79 3.00 10.63 -13.17
C GLY A 79 3.51 11.47 -14.36
N SER A 80 3.30 10.96 -15.56
CA SER A 80 3.83 11.52 -16.81
C SER A 80 3.11 12.78 -17.33
N ALA A 81 1.90 13.07 -16.83
CA ALA A 81 1.06 14.21 -17.23
C ALA A 81 1.05 14.46 -18.77
N PRO A 82 0.54 13.48 -19.56
CA PRO A 82 0.70 13.48 -21.02
C PRO A 82 -0.02 14.66 -21.71
N ASP A 83 -1.03 15.22 -21.08
CA ASP A 83 -1.78 16.38 -21.52
C ASP A 83 -0.94 17.67 -21.54
N ILE A 84 0.12 17.76 -20.73
CA ILE A 84 1.02 18.93 -20.66
C ILE A 84 2.42 18.66 -21.21
N ALA A 85 2.69 17.44 -21.68
CA ALA A 85 3.97 17.05 -22.25
C ALA A 85 4.36 17.97 -23.43
N GLY A 86 5.61 18.47 -23.41
CA GLY A 86 6.14 19.36 -24.45
C GLY A 86 5.63 20.80 -24.43
N LYS A 87 4.76 21.17 -23.47
CA LYS A 87 4.12 22.50 -23.43
C LYS A 87 4.86 23.55 -22.60
N ASN A 88 5.98 23.21 -21.96
CA ASN A 88 6.73 24.11 -21.05
C ASN A 88 5.89 24.68 -19.88
N ILE A 89 4.90 23.92 -19.39
CA ILE A 89 4.04 24.35 -18.26
C ILE A 89 4.07 23.38 -17.07
N ALA A 90 4.87 22.32 -17.13
CA ALA A 90 5.04 21.38 -16.03
C ALA A 90 5.84 22.03 -14.90
N ASN A 91 5.48 21.69 -13.65
CA ASN A 91 6.26 22.06 -12.47
C ASN A 91 7.44 21.09 -12.28
N PRO A 92 8.70 21.54 -12.38
CA PRO A 92 9.85 20.65 -12.20
C PRO A 92 10.19 20.38 -10.73
N SER A 93 9.44 20.95 -9.77
CA SER A 93 9.78 20.91 -8.35
C SER A 93 9.80 19.49 -7.78
N GLY A 94 8.86 18.61 -8.13
CA GLY A 94 8.85 17.24 -7.62
C GLY A 94 10.13 16.46 -7.96
N LEU A 95 10.59 16.56 -9.22
CA LEU A 95 11.84 15.92 -9.64
C LEU A 95 13.07 16.58 -9.02
N LEU A 96 13.05 17.91 -8.87
CA LEU A 96 14.10 18.66 -8.17
C LEU A 96 14.21 18.22 -6.71
N ASN A 97 13.08 18.06 -6.02
CA ASN A 97 13.04 17.60 -4.63
C ASN A 97 13.49 16.13 -4.51
N GLY A 98 13.15 15.27 -5.47
CA GLY A 98 13.77 13.94 -5.58
C GLY A 98 15.29 14.01 -5.70
N ALA A 99 15.83 14.89 -6.54
CA ALA A 99 17.27 15.09 -6.67
C ALA A 99 17.93 15.67 -5.40
N ILE A 100 17.25 16.54 -4.66
CA ILE A 100 17.70 17.04 -3.34
C ILE A 100 17.82 15.88 -2.35
N LEU A 101 16.82 15.01 -2.28
CA LEU A 101 16.85 13.80 -1.45
C LEU A 101 18.00 12.86 -1.85
N MET A 102 18.26 12.72 -3.16
CA MET A 102 19.42 11.96 -3.67
C MET A 102 20.75 12.55 -3.18
N LEU A 103 20.92 13.88 -3.28
CA LEU A 103 22.12 14.58 -2.84
C LEU A 103 22.35 14.38 -1.34
N GLN A 104 21.30 14.46 -0.53
CA GLN A 104 21.36 14.14 0.89
C GLN A 104 21.81 12.69 1.13
N HIS A 105 21.24 11.74 0.38
CA HIS A 105 21.56 10.32 0.50
C HIS A 105 23.03 10.00 0.17
N ILE A 106 23.61 10.65 -0.84
CA ILE A 106 25.02 10.44 -1.25
C ILE A 106 26.03 11.30 -0.46
N GLY A 107 25.59 11.97 0.60
CA GLY A 107 26.47 12.76 1.48
C GLY A 107 26.88 14.12 0.91
N GLN A 108 26.04 14.70 0.05
CA GLN A 108 26.20 16.06 -0.49
C GLN A 108 25.20 17.04 0.13
N ALA A 109 25.08 17.01 1.46
CA ALA A 109 24.10 17.82 2.20
C ALA A 109 24.26 19.33 1.98
N ASP A 110 25.49 19.85 1.86
CA ASP A 110 25.75 21.27 1.56
C ASP A 110 25.16 21.68 0.20
N ILE A 111 25.30 20.82 -0.81
CA ILE A 111 24.79 21.06 -2.16
C ILE A 111 23.27 20.96 -2.15
N ALA A 112 22.72 19.95 -1.47
CA ALA A 112 21.28 19.78 -1.29
C ALA A 112 20.65 21.03 -0.66
N ALA A 113 21.18 21.48 0.47
CA ALA A 113 20.70 22.67 1.17
C ALA A 113 20.80 23.94 0.31
N LYS A 114 21.87 24.09 -0.49
CA LYS A 114 22.02 25.22 -1.40
C LYS A 114 20.94 25.25 -2.49
N ILE A 115 20.60 24.10 -3.06
CA ILE A 115 19.57 23.98 -4.09
C ILE A 115 18.18 24.17 -3.48
N GLU A 116 17.92 23.55 -2.34
CA GLU A 116 16.63 23.64 -1.64
C GLU A 116 16.32 25.07 -1.19
N ASN A 117 17.29 25.79 -0.63
CA ASN A 117 17.13 27.20 -0.28
C ASN A 117 16.86 28.09 -1.50
N ALA A 118 17.50 27.82 -2.64
CA ALA A 118 17.25 28.56 -3.88
C ALA A 118 15.83 28.30 -4.43
N TRP A 119 15.36 27.05 -4.33
CA TRP A 119 13.99 26.68 -4.67
C TRP A 119 12.97 27.36 -3.76
N LEU A 120 13.15 27.28 -2.43
CA LEU A 120 12.31 27.98 -1.46
C LEU A 120 12.29 29.49 -1.70
N LYS A 121 13.45 30.10 -1.98
CA LYS A 121 13.54 31.53 -2.30
C LYS A 121 12.76 31.89 -3.58
N THR A 122 12.75 31.00 -4.57
CA THR A 122 12.01 31.19 -5.83
C THR A 122 10.51 31.24 -5.58
N ILE A 123 10.00 30.30 -4.78
CA ILE A 123 8.60 30.25 -4.35
C ILE A 123 8.27 31.49 -3.51
N GLU A 124 9.12 31.85 -2.55
CA GLU A 124 8.90 33.02 -1.70
C GLU A 124 8.82 34.34 -2.47
N ASP A 125 9.56 34.47 -3.58
CA ASP A 125 9.51 35.63 -4.48
C ASP A 125 8.26 35.65 -5.38
N GLY A 126 7.42 34.61 -5.29
CA GLY A 126 6.17 34.50 -6.02
C GLY A 126 6.34 34.09 -7.48
N ILE A 127 7.47 33.47 -7.85
CA ILE A 127 7.67 32.89 -9.17
C ILE A 127 7.11 31.47 -9.13
N HIS A 128 5.94 31.28 -9.71
CA HIS A 128 5.16 30.04 -9.56
C HIS A 128 4.80 29.44 -10.91
N THR A 129 4.88 28.12 -11.02
CA THR A 129 4.35 27.37 -12.16
C THR A 129 2.83 27.30 -12.10
N ALA A 130 2.20 26.88 -13.21
CA ALA A 130 0.76 27.01 -13.39
C ALA A 130 -0.09 26.30 -12.33
N ASP A 131 0.40 25.22 -11.74
CA ASP A 131 -0.25 24.39 -10.71
C ASP A 131 -0.27 25.03 -9.32
N ILE A 132 0.69 25.91 -9.01
CA ILE A 132 0.79 26.62 -7.72
C ILE A 132 0.62 28.14 -7.87
N TYR A 133 0.31 28.62 -9.07
CA TYR A 133 0.03 30.03 -9.31
C TYR A 133 -1.32 30.42 -8.72
N ALA A 134 -1.31 31.45 -7.87
CA ALA A 134 -2.49 32.08 -7.30
C ALA A 134 -2.44 33.60 -7.48
N GLU A 135 -3.51 34.18 -8.03
CA GLU A 135 -3.65 35.63 -8.18
C GLU A 135 -3.63 36.33 -6.82
N GLY A 136 -2.96 37.48 -6.75
CA GLY A 136 -2.76 38.23 -5.50
C GLY A 136 -1.67 37.69 -4.57
N LEU A 137 -1.25 36.42 -4.74
CA LEU A 137 -0.11 35.83 -4.01
C LEU A 137 1.16 35.74 -4.88
N SER A 138 0.99 35.42 -6.16
CA SER A 138 2.10 35.16 -7.09
C SER A 138 2.49 36.43 -7.83
N THR A 139 3.79 36.64 -7.99
CA THR A 139 4.37 37.76 -8.75
C THR A 139 4.45 37.41 -10.24
N GLU A 140 4.77 36.15 -10.57
CA GLU A 140 5.01 35.70 -11.94
C GLU A 140 4.44 34.29 -12.15
N LYS A 141 3.77 34.08 -13.29
CA LYS A 141 3.40 32.74 -13.77
C LYS A 141 4.48 32.23 -14.73
N ALA A 142 5.37 31.38 -14.23
CA ALA A 142 6.50 30.85 -14.99
C ALA A 142 6.16 29.54 -15.71
N GLY A 143 6.80 29.32 -16.87
CA GLY A 143 6.90 28.00 -17.49
C GLY A 143 7.99 27.15 -16.85
N THR A 144 8.15 25.90 -17.30
CA THR A 144 9.12 24.95 -16.74
C THR A 144 10.55 25.47 -16.81
N ARG A 145 10.96 26.01 -17.96
CA ARG A 145 12.32 26.53 -18.20
C ARG A 145 12.58 27.81 -17.42
N GLU A 146 11.59 28.70 -17.39
CA GLU A 146 11.66 29.99 -16.72
C GLU A 146 11.77 29.79 -15.19
N PHE A 147 10.98 28.87 -14.64
CA PHE A 147 11.08 28.49 -13.23
C PHE A 147 12.46 27.91 -12.90
N ALA A 148 12.99 27.00 -13.72
CA ALA A 148 14.34 26.46 -13.53
C ALA A 148 15.42 27.55 -13.58
N ALA A 149 15.33 28.50 -14.51
CA ALA A 149 16.25 29.64 -14.59
C ALA A 149 16.16 30.53 -13.34
N ALA A 150 14.95 30.76 -12.82
CA ALA A 150 14.72 31.53 -11.61
C ALA A 150 15.35 30.86 -10.37
N VAL A 151 15.27 29.53 -10.25
CA VAL A 151 15.96 28.76 -9.20
C VAL A 151 17.47 28.90 -9.32
N ILE A 152 18.02 28.75 -10.54
CA ILE A 152 19.47 28.87 -10.78
C ILE A 152 20.00 30.25 -10.38
N GLN A 153 19.27 31.33 -10.70
CA GLN A 153 19.65 32.71 -10.34
C GLN A 153 19.69 32.94 -8.83
N ARG A 154 18.99 32.11 -8.03
CA ARG A 154 18.90 32.21 -6.57
C ARG A 154 19.85 31.26 -5.84
N LEU A 155 20.71 30.53 -6.54
CA LEU A 155 21.70 29.67 -5.90
C LEU A 155 22.61 30.45 -4.95
N GLY A 156 22.60 30.08 -3.68
CA GLY A 156 23.34 30.78 -2.61
C GLY A 156 22.55 31.88 -1.90
N MET A 157 21.27 32.06 -2.24
CA MET A 157 20.32 32.87 -1.49
C MET A 157 19.48 31.99 -0.57
N GLU A 158 19.02 32.57 0.53
CA GLU A 158 18.12 31.92 1.49
C GLU A 158 16.77 32.65 1.54
N PRO A 159 15.65 31.92 1.73
CA PRO A 159 14.35 32.52 1.99
C PRO A 159 14.35 33.33 3.30
N GLN A 160 13.54 34.38 3.35
CA GLN A 160 13.39 35.27 4.51
C GLN A 160 12.11 35.02 5.33
N LYS A 161 11.05 34.56 4.67
CA LYS A 161 9.73 34.24 5.25
C LYS A 161 9.56 32.74 5.44
N LEU A 162 9.90 31.94 4.42
CA LEU A 162 9.96 30.49 4.55
C LEU A 162 11.17 30.11 5.40
N LYS A 163 11.06 29.00 6.13
CA LYS A 163 12.15 28.52 6.98
C LYS A 163 13.34 28.10 6.11
N PRO A 164 14.54 28.70 6.27
CA PRO A 164 15.71 28.28 5.52
C PRO A 164 16.17 26.89 5.97
N VAL A 165 16.76 26.17 5.02
CA VAL A 165 17.29 24.82 5.23
C VAL A 165 18.71 24.93 5.73
N ALA A 166 18.93 24.48 6.96
CA ALA A 166 20.26 24.35 7.52
C ALA A 166 20.97 23.12 6.94
N VAL A 167 22.29 23.18 6.81
CA VAL A 167 23.09 22.00 6.49
C VAL A 167 22.93 20.98 7.61
N SER A 168 22.22 19.89 7.34
CA SER A 168 22.24 18.71 8.20
C SER A 168 23.50 17.91 7.91
N GLY A 169 24.25 17.50 8.93
CA GLY A 169 25.44 16.67 8.75
C GLY A 169 25.13 15.39 7.96
N ASN A 170 26.12 14.89 7.22
CA ASN A 170 25.98 13.66 6.42
C ASN A 170 25.62 12.46 7.31
N ARG A 171 24.38 11.97 7.20
CA ARG A 171 23.91 10.79 7.94
C ARG A 171 23.78 9.62 6.97
N LYS A 172 24.62 8.61 7.16
CA LYS A 172 24.48 7.34 6.43
C LYS A 172 23.31 6.54 7.01
N ILE A 173 22.29 6.28 6.19
CA ILE A 173 21.21 5.36 6.57
C ILE A 173 21.80 3.96 6.65
N THR A 174 21.73 3.35 7.83
CA THR A 174 22.10 1.94 8.03
C THR A 174 20.82 1.15 8.21
N LEU A 175 20.46 0.36 7.21
CA LEU A 175 19.30 -0.53 7.29
C LEU A 175 19.67 -1.73 8.16
N PRO A 176 18.91 -2.03 9.23
CA PRO A 176 19.14 -3.23 10.01
C PRO A 176 18.91 -4.47 9.12
N LYS A 177 19.73 -5.50 9.33
CA LYS A 177 19.51 -6.78 8.64
C LYS A 177 18.25 -7.41 9.22
N TYR A 178 17.31 -7.76 8.34
CA TYR A 178 16.13 -8.50 8.76
C TYR A 178 16.53 -9.90 9.24
N GLU A 179 16.17 -10.23 10.47
CA GLU A 179 16.34 -11.56 11.02
C GLU A 179 15.03 -12.36 10.87
N ARG A 180 15.09 -13.45 10.11
CA ARG A 180 13.92 -14.31 9.90
C ARG A 180 13.58 -15.02 11.21
N LYS A 181 12.33 -14.86 11.68
CA LYS A 181 11.78 -15.61 12.82
C LYS A 181 11.88 -17.12 12.60
N ALA A 182 11.99 -17.88 13.68
CA ALA A 182 11.99 -19.33 13.63
C ALA A 182 10.75 -19.87 12.89
N ALA A 183 10.93 -20.97 12.15
CA ALA A 183 9.82 -21.58 11.41
C ALA A 183 8.74 -22.06 12.39
N ALA A 184 7.50 -21.70 12.13
CA ALA A 184 6.35 -22.20 12.88
C ALA A 184 6.07 -23.67 12.54
N THR A 185 5.52 -24.42 13.49
CA THR A 185 4.95 -25.74 13.23
C THR A 185 3.73 -25.58 12.35
N LYS A 186 3.87 -25.95 11.07
CA LYS A 186 2.84 -25.84 10.05
C LYS A 186 2.06 -27.15 9.92
N LYS A 187 0.74 -27.12 10.13
CA LYS A 187 -0.15 -28.29 9.96
C LYS A 187 -1.27 -27.97 8.99
N LEU A 188 -1.54 -28.90 8.06
CA LEU A 188 -2.66 -28.77 7.12
C LEU A 188 -3.98 -28.97 7.86
N ALA A 189 -4.92 -28.06 7.65
CA ALA A 189 -6.19 -27.99 8.38
C ALA A 189 -7.42 -28.04 7.45
N GLY A 190 -7.24 -27.96 6.14
CA GLY A 190 -8.32 -27.99 5.15
C GLY A 190 -7.90 -27.37 3.82
N VAL A 191 -8.88 -27.13 2.95
CA VAL A 191 -8.68 -26.48 1.66
C VAL A 191 -9.91 -25.66 1.28
N ASP A 192 -9.69 -24.46 0.75
CA ASP A 192 -10.71 -23.72 0.02
C ASP A 192 -10.56 -24.04 -1.48
N ILE A 193 -11.63 -24.55 -2.09
CA ILE A 193 -11.74 -24.77 -3.53
C ILE A 193 -12.58 -23.64 -4.11
N PHE A 194 -12.05 -22.98 -5.13
CA PHE A 194 -12.77 -21.96 -5.88
C PHE A 194 -13.35 -22.57 -7.14
N VAL A 195 -14.66 -22.44 -7.29
CA VAL A 195 -15.43 -23.05 -8.37
C VAL A 195 -16.03 -21.96 -9.24
N HIS A 196 -15.93 -22.11 -10.55
CA HIS A 196 -16.73 -21.36 -11.50
C HIS A 196 -18.03 -22.13 -11.76
N TRP A 197 -19.17 -21.54 -11.40
CA TRP A 197 -20.49 -22.19 -11.55
C TRP A 197 -21.57 -21.14 -11.78
N ARG A 198 -22.29 -21.28 -12.90
CA ARG A 198 -23.31 -20.31 -13.33
C ARG A 198 -24.68 -20.47 -12.67
N GLY A 199 -24.85 -21.47 -11.81
CA GLY A 199 -26.10 -21.61 -11.08
C GLY A 199 -26.27 -20.53 -10.01
N GLU A 200 -27.51 -20.30 -9.59
CA GLU A 200 -27.84 -19.18 -8.70
C GLU A 200 -28.08 -19.61 -7.25
N GLN A 201 -28.34 -20.91 -7.02
CA GLN A 201 -28.82 -21.44 -5.75
C GLN A 201 -27.68 -22.13 -4.97
N PRO A 202 -27.17 -21.53 -3.87
CA PRO A 202 -26.06 -22.08 -3.09
C PRO A 202 -26.29 -23.52 -2.61
N GLU A 203 -27.53 -23.87 -2.26
CA GLU A 203 -27.93 -25.21 -1.81
C GLU A 203 -27.71 -26.26 -2.91
N THR A 204 -27.94 -25.89 -4.17
CA THR A 204 -27.73 -26.79 -5.31
C THR A 204 -26.24 -27.05 -5.48
N LEU A 205 -25.41 -26.01 -5.39
CA LEU A 205 -23.96 -26.15 -5.43
C LEU A 205 -23.43 -26.95 -4.23
N ALA A 206 -23.96 -26.71 -3.03
CA ALA A 206 -23.60 -27.46 -1.84
C ALA A 206 -23.94 -28.94 -1.96
N HIS A 207 -25.08 -29.28 -2.57
CA HIS A 207 -25.44 -30.67 -2.83
C HIS A 207 -24.43 -31.34 -3.78
N GLN A 208 -24.02 -30.66 -4.87
CA GLN A 208 -22.99 -31.16 -5.78
C GLN A 208 -21.64 -31.31 -5.07
N LEU A 209 -21.23 -30.33 -4.28
CA LEU A 209 -19.94 -30.34 -3.59
C LEU A 209 -19.87 -31.34 -2.43
N LYS A 210 -21.01 -31.67 -1.82
CA LYS A 210 -21.07 -32.74 -0.81
C LYS A 210 -20.77 -34.11 -1.42
N SER A 211 -21.08 -34.35 -2.71
CA SER A 211 -20.83 -35.65 -3.35
C SER A 211 -19.34 -35.92 -3.60
N ILE A 212 -18.51 -34.88 -3.65
CA ILE A 212 -17.06 -35.01 -3.86
C ILE A 212 -16.27 -35.05 -2.54
N GLY A 213 -16.92 -34.83 -1.39
CA GLY A 213 -16.27 -34.91 -0.08
C GLY A 213 -15.78 -36.34 0.23
N ASN A 214 -14.54 -36.48 0.67
CA ASN A 214 -13.95 -37.79 1.00
C ASN A 214 -14.02 -38.07 2.52
N ASN A 215 -13.34 -39.11 3.02
CA ASN A 215 -13.37 -39.48 4.44
C ASN A 215 -12.73 -38.43 5.37
N ASN A 216 -11.81 -37.62 4.84
CA ASN A 216 -11.01 -36.67 5.62
C ASN A 216 -11.41 -35.21 5.38
N LEU A 217 -12.10 -34.91 4.28
CA LEU A 217 -12.48 -33.56 3.88
C LEU A 217 -13.96 -33.50 3.49
N LYS A 218 -14.73 -32.71 4.26
CA LYS A 218 -16.15 -32.45 4.03
C LYS A 218 -16.40 -30.97 3.80
N LEU A 219 -17.38 -30.67 2.96
CA LEU A 219 -17.81 -29.30 2.71
C LEU A 219 -18.36 -28.70 4.01
N SER A 220 -17.74 -27.63 4.48
CA SER A 220 -18.12 -26.94 5.72
C SER A 220 -18.78 -25.58 5.47
N MET A 221 -18.52 -24.94 4.33
CA MET A 221 -19.06 -23.61 4.02
C MET A 221 -18.93 -23.30 2.52
N ILE A 222 -19.87 -22.51 1.98
CA ILE A 222 -19.70 -21.80 0.71
C ILE A 222 -19.84 -20.31 0.97
N THR A 223 -18.97 -19.53 0.34
CA THR A 223 -19.09 -18.07 0.32
C THR A 223 -19.02 -17.54 -1.10
N ASN A 224 -19.79 -16.49 -1.37
CA ASN A 224 -19.72 -15.72 -2.61
C ASN A 224 -19.24 -14.31 -2.26
N ARG A 225 -18.19 -13.84 -2.93
CA ARG A 225 -17.55 -12.53 -2.64
C ARG A 225 -17.22 -12.28 -1.16
N GLY A 226 -16.92 -13.35 -0.40
CA GLY A 226 -16.54 -13.29 1.01
C GLY A 226 -17.71 -13.38 2.02
N ILE A 227 -18.96 -13.36 1.55
CA ILE A 227 -20.17 -13.49 2.36
C ILE A 227 -20.58 -14.97 2.41
N LYS A 228 -20.91 -15.49 3.59
CA LYS A 228 -21.44 -16.85 3.73
C LYS A 228 -22.81 -16.95 3.07
N VAL A 229 -22.91 -17.89 2.14
CA VAL A 229 -24.15 -18.21 1.41
C VAL A 229 -24.63 -19.63 1.69
N TRP A 230 -23.76 -20.49 2.24
CA TRP A 230 -24.15 -21.81 2.72
C TRP A 230 -23.22 -22.26 3.87
N PRO A 231 -23.74 -22.96 4.91
CA PRO A 231 -25.17 -23.11 5.22
C PRO A 231 -25.78 -21.80 5.71
N ASP A 232 -27.11 -21.72 5.67
CA ASP A 232 -27.90 -20.62 6.25
C ASP A 232 -27.45 -19.23 5.76
N GLY A 233 -27.33 -19.07 4.44
CA GLY A 233 -27.05 -17.79 3.79
C GLY A 233 -28.26 -16.85 3.81
N PHE A 234 -28.02 -15.57 3.51
CA PHE A 234 -29.08 -14.59 3.29
C PHE A 234 -29.53 -14.63 1.82
N GLU A 235 -30.84 -14.74 1.58
CA GLU A 235 -31.43 -14.82 0.24
C GLU A 235 -31.13 -13.58 -0.61
N GLU A 236 -30.97 -12.43 0.03
CA GLU A 236 -30.66 -11.15 -0.60
C GLU A 236 -29.19 -11.03 -1.05
N THR A 237 -28.36 -12.04 -0.75
CA THR A 237 -26.94 -12.02 -1.12
C THR A 237 -26.80 -12.13 -2.62
N TYR A 238 -26.43 -11.03 -3.27
CA TYR A 238 -26.08 -11.04 -4.69
C TYR A 238 -24.84 -11.91 -4.93
N CYS A 239 -25.04 -13.01 -5.66
CA CYS A 239 -24.00 -13.97 -5.98
C CYS A 239 -23.47 -13.78 -7.41
N THR A 240 -22.17 -14.01 -7.61
CA THR A 240 -21.56 -14.16 -8.93
C THR A 240 -21.27 -15.64 -9.23
N ASP A 241 -20.80 -15.94 -10.43
CA ASP A 241 -20.40 -17.28 -10.85
C ASP A 241 -19.10 -17.80 -10.21
N HIS A 242 -18.55 -17.10 -9.21
CA HIS A 242 -17.28 -17.43 -8.56
C HIS A 242 -17.47 -17.72 -7.07
N TRP A 243 -17.29 -18.98 -6.69
CA TRP A 243 -17.67 -19.52 -5.39
C TRP A 243 -16.45 -20.02 -4.63
N ARG A 244 -16.29 -19.63 -3.35
CA ARG A 244 -15.29 -20.23 -2.46
C ARG A 244 -15.95 -21.29 -1.59
N CYS A 245 -15.49 -22.52 -1.72
CA CYS A 245 -16.06 -23.70 -1.08
C CYS A 245 -15.02 -24.29 -0.12
N ARG A 246 -15.29 -24.20 1.18
CA ARG A 246 -14.36 -24.67 2.21
C ARG A 246 -14.59 -26.14 2.51
N PHE A 247 -13.53 -26.92 2.44
CA PHE A 247 -13.48 -28.30 2.89
C PHE A 247 -12.60 -28.42 4.13
N SER A 248 -13.13 -29.05 5.17
CA SER A 248 -12.50 -29.19 6.49
C SER A 248 -12.72 -30.61 7.02
N PRO A 249 -11.88 -31.09 7.95
CA PRO A 249 -12.10 -32.38 8.58
C PRO A 249 -13.23 -32.27 9.62
N GLU A 250 -14.06 -33.30 9.74
CA GLU A 250 -15.13 -33.35 10.75
C GLU A 250 -14.60 -33.70 12.15
N GLN A 251 -13.41 -34.30 12.24
CA GLN A 251 -12.75 -34.72 13.48
C GLN A 251 -11.28 -34.26 13.46
N GLU A 252 -10.52 -34.54 14.53
CA GLU A 252 -9.06 -34.33 14.54
C GLU A 252 -8.31 -35.37 13.67
N THR A 253 -8.80 -35.62 12.44
CA THR A 253 -8.13 -36.45 11.46
C THR A 253 -6.97 -35.67 10.81
N GLU A 254 -5.87 -36.37 10.59
CA GLU A 254 -4.73 -35.80 9.89
C GLU A 254 -5.04 -35.72 8.39
N ILE A 255 -4.96 -34.51 7.83
CA ILE A 255 -5.15 -34.28 6.41
C ILE A 255 -3.78 -34.20 5.73
N THR A 256 -3.68 -34.85 4.58
CA THR A 256 -2.49 -34.83 3.73
C THR A 256 -2.80 -34.14 2.40
N PRO A 257 -1.77 -33.72 1.64
CA PRO A 257 -1.97 -33.23 0.27
C PRO A 257 -2.67 -34.23 -0.66
N ARG A 258 -2.61 -35.55 -0.38
CA ARG A 258 -3.30 -36.56 -1.17
C ARG A 258 -4.81 -36.46 -1.06
N ASP A 259 -5.33 -36.09 0.10
CA ASP A 259 -6.76 -35.89 0.31
C ASP A 259 -7.30 -34.74 -0.54
N ILE A 260 -6.49 -33.69 -0.72
CA ILE A 260 -6.82 -32.56 -1.59
C ILE A 260 -6.79 -32.98 -3.06
N ILE A 261 -5.77 -33.73 -3.49
CA ILE A 261 -5.68 -34.22 -4.88
C ILE A 261 -6.89 -35.10 -5.21
N GLN A 262 -7.27 -36.02 -4.31
CA GLN A 262 -8.44 -36.87 -4.51
C GLN A 262 -9.73 -36.05 -4.62
N LEU A 263 -9.89 -35.01 -3.78
CA LEU A 263 -11.03 -34.12 -3.83
C LEU A 263 -11.12 -33.38 -5.18
N LEU A 264 -9.98 -32.92 -5.72
CA LEU A 264 -9.93 -32.26 -7.03
C LEU A 264 -10.22 -33.22 -8.19
N SER A 265 -9.72 -34.46 -8.13
CA SER A 265 -10.07 -35.50 -9.11
C SER A 265 -11.56 -35.80 -9.11
N LEU A 266 -12.18 -35.92 -7.92
CA LEU A 266 -13.63 -36.10 -7.80
C LEU A 266 -14.42 -34.90 -8.33
N ALA A 267 -13.92 -33.68 -8.14
CA ALA A 267 -14.53 -32.47 -8.70
C ALA A 267 -14.54 -32.52 -10.25
N GLU A 268 -13.42 -32.90 -10.87
CA GLU A 268 -13.32 -33.08 -12.32
C GLU A 268 -14.28 -34.17 -12.83
N GLU A 269 -14.33 -35.33 -12.17
CA GLU A 269 -15.24 -36.44 -12.50
C GLU A 269 -16.72 -36.00 -12.44
N HIS A 270 -17.06 -35.08 -11.54
CA HIS A 270 -18.41 -34.52 -11.40
C HIS A 270 -18.65 -33.25 -12.23
N SER A 271 -17.73 -32.89 -13.13
CA SER A 271 -17.80 -31.68 -13.97
C SER A 271 -17.93 -30.38 -13.16
N ILE A 272 -17.31 -30.33 -11.98
CA ILE A 272 -17.21 -29.13 -11.14
C ILE A 272 -15.93 -28.38 -11.56
N GLU A 273 -16.10 -27.25 -12.22
CA GLU A 273 -14.98 -26.44 -12.74
C GLU A 273 -14.22 -25.74 -11.60
N THR A 274 -13.16 -26.38 -11.12
CA THR A 274 -12.25 -25.80 -10.13
C THR A 274 -11.25 -24.88 -10.82
N ILE A 275 -11.20 -23.62 -10.39
CA ILE A 275 -10.35 -22.57 -10.99
C ILE A 275 -9.18 -22.15 -10.09
N LYS A 276 -9.26 -22.41 -8.78
CA LYS A 276 -8.22 -22.07 -7.80
C LYS A 276 -8.37 -22.92 -6.54
N THR A 277 -7.27 -23.16 -5.83
CA THR A 277 -7.26 -23.77 -4.50
C THR A 277 -6.43 -22.94 -3.52
N GLU A 278 -6.82 -22.89 -2.25
CA GLU A 278 -6.03 -22.34 -1.15
C GLU A 278 -5.97 -23.34 0.00
N ASN A 279 -4.78 -23.81 0.33
CA ASN A 279 -4.60 -24.73 1.46
C ASN A 279 -4.72 -23.98 2.77
N LEU A 280 -5.51 -24.50 3.69
CA LEU A 280 -5.71 -23.92 5.01
C LEU A 280 -4.71 -24.53 5.98
N TYR A 281 -3.87 -23.70 6.57
CA TYR A 281 -2.87 -24.16 7.54
C TYR A 281 -3.10 -23.56 8.92
N THR A 282 -2.71 -24.31 9.95
CA THR A 282 -2.39 -23.73 11.25
C THR A 282 -0.88 -23.57 11.40
N PHE A 283 -0.48 -22.53 12.13
CA PHE A 283 0.91 -22.21 12.47
C PHE A 283 1.00 -22.12 13.99
N ASN A 284 1.74 -23.03 14.62
CA ASN A 284 1.79 -23.16 16.08
C ASN A 284 0.40 -23.32 16.73
N GLY A 285 -0.52 -24.01 16.05
CA GLY A 285 -1.90 -24.22 16.50
C GLY A 285 -2.87 -23.08 16.16
N GLU A 286 -2.38 -21.91 15.73
CA GLU A 286 -3.23 -20.79 15.34
C GLU A 286 -3.61 -20.87 13.85
N ARG A 287 -4.85 -20.49 13.50
CA ARG A 287 -5.32 -20.49 12.11
C ARG A 287 -4.59 -19.43 11.29
N GLY A 288 -3.99 -19.85 10.17
CA GLY A 288 -3.40 -18.96 9.16
C GLY A 288 -4.40 -18.50 8.09
N TYR A 289 -5.70 -18.55 8.39
CA TYR A 289 -6.79 -18.22 7.47
C TYR A 289 -7.96 -17.60 8.22
N SER A 290 -8.75 -16.77 7.53
CA SER A 290 -9.94 -16.14 8.09
C SER A 290 -11.19 -17.04 7.97
N LEU A 291 -12.15 -16.79 8.85
CA LEU A 291 -13.51 -17.32 8.71
C LEU A 291 -14.27 -16.50 7.66
N GLY A 292 -15.34 -17.07 7.09
CA GLY A 292 -16.27 -16.28 6.27
C GLY A 292 -17.02 -15.25 7.12
N GLN A 293 -17.49 -14.15 6.52
CA GLN A 293 -18.42 -13.27 7.24
C GLN A 293 -19.71 -14.06 7.56
N GLY A 294 -20.07 -14.13 8.84
CA GLY A 294 -21.21 -14.92 9.33
C GLY A 294 -20.87 -16.34 9.81
N GLN A 295 -19.58 -16.66 9.97
CA GLN A 295 -19.08 -17.89 10.62
C GLN A 295 -18.50 -17.57 12.00
#